data_AF-A0A3Q3F977-F1
#
_entry.id   AF-A0A3Q3F977-F1
#
_cell.length_a   1.000
_cell.length_b   1.000
_cell.length_c   1.000
_cell.angle_alpha   90.00
_cell.angle_beta   90.00
_cell.angle_gamma   90.00
#
_symmetry.space_group_name_H-M   'P 1'
#
loop_
_entity.id
_entity.type
_entity.pdbx_description
1 polymer ?
#
loop_
_entity_poly.entity_id
_entity_poly.type
_entity_poly.pdbx_seq_one_letter_code
_entity_poly.pdbx_strand_id
1 'polypeptide(L)'
;MKMGTALIHDEEMTKYKLLWVDPACKIEVPERLTVTYEALIQNGLTDRCVSVPVREATDADILLVHSEEYLEAVKKTPYMTLEDLKEFTLQYGDVYFHPNIYHCAKLAAGAALQLVDSVMTGKVRNGMALVRPPGHHSMRSAANGFCVFNNVAIAARYAKQKYGLKRVLIYCFEDDPSVLYFSWHRYEHQKFWPQLRESDYDSVGKDKGAGFNINVPWNQSASINLSFHDYLSLFCHVLLPVAYEFCPDLVLVCAGFDSAIGDPEGKMCATPDVFAHLTHLLMNLAGGKLCAVLEGGYNLTSLPQSVCQTVQTLLGDPAPRPANLDGPCESALESLHCVRSAHRQYWSSLKHAVDLPTSDISTKRKKLAEEEEKSENGEEETSEEVWPEPLKRVPPPIRTAVVLPDGVTCPDGCKHFSSLEDPNQERVNKLRCGAEARLLWHCYRLYYLLLTQEDDALGFTQAVLSLLLPLGYEYDPSLVLLVRMSDSGVCDNMWQQLTGLLLGLAQGRTLVLMQVNAIPILDILRVFISAYVLGLNGILCLFRKLKGLGLDSQLPLSLGTLHPLYGSLMLLCLRMWRHWRG
;
A
#
# COMPACT_ATOMS: atom_id res chain seq x y z
N MET A 1 11.20 -12.30 15.25
CA MET A 1 10.13 -12.74 14.33
C MET A 1 10.76 -13.34 13.09
N LYS A 2 10.21 -14.42 12.53
CA LYS A 2 10.69 -14.98 11.26
C LYS A 2 10.33 -14.02 10.11
N MET A 3 11.27 -13.80 9.20
CA MET A 3 11.22 -12.81 8.10
C MET A 3 10.39 -13.26 6.87
N GLY A 4 9.46 -14.20 7.03
CA GLY A 4 8.75 -14.81 5.89
C GLY A 4 7.53 -14.02 5.44
N THR A 5 7.17 -14.17 4.17
CA THR A 5 5.89 -13.75 3.58
C THR A 5 5.07 -14.99 3.28
N ALA A 6 3.83 -15.09 3.78
CA ALA A 6 2.95 -16.20 3.43
C ALA A 6 2.34 -16.00 2.04
N LEU A 7 2.24 -17.09 1.28
CA LEU A 7 1.45 -17.15 0.05
C LEU A 7 0.45 -18.30 0.20
N ILE A 8 -0.83 -17.98 0.05
CA ILE A 8 -1.92 -18.95 0.16
C ILE A 8 -2.65 -19.00 -1.17
N HIS A 9 -2.74 -20.20 -1.74
CA HIS A 9 -3.38 -20.46 -3.01
C HIS A 9 -3.82 -21.93 -3.03
N ASP A 10 -4.94 -22.23 -3.67
CA ASP A 10 -5.38 -23.59 -3.97
C ASP A 10 -6.12 -23.61 -5.31
N GLU A 11 -5.76 -24.54 -6.19
CA GLU A 11 -6.36 -24.69 -7.51
C GLU A 11 -7.85 -25.05 -7.44
N GLU A 12 -8.34 -25.58 -6.32
CA GLU A 12 -9.77 -25.84 -6.12
C GLU A 12 -10.62 -24.57 -6.27
N MET A 13 -10.08 -23.40 -5.91
CA MET A 13 -10.75 -22.11 -6.10
C MET A 13 -10.86 -21.67 -7.57
N THR A 14 -10.28 -22.43 -8.52
CA THR A 14 -10.50 -22.27 -9.97
C THR A 14 -11.69 -23.10 -10.48
N LYS A 15 -12.19 -24.06 -9.69
CA LYS A 15 -13.19 -25.05 -10.13
C LYS A 15 -14.63 -24.57 -9.97
N TYR A 16 -14.89 -23.32 -10.31
CA TYR A 16 -16.23 -22.77 -10.50
C TYR A 16 -16.17 -21.62 -11.52
N LYS A 17 -17.20 -21.53 -12.37
CA LYS A 17 -17.33 -20.50 -13.41
C LYS A 17 -18.79 -20.26 -13.75
N LEU A 18 -19.06 -19.15 -14.43
CA LEU A 18 -20.37 -18.82 -14.96
C LEU A 18 -20.85 -19.90 -15.96
N LEU A 19 -22.08 -20.38 -15.81
CA LEU A 19 -22.66 -21.49 -16.61
C LEU A 19 -23.68 -21.03 -17.67
N TRP A 20 -23.89 -19.72 -17.79
CA TRP A 20 -24.83 -19.12 -18.75
C TRP A 20 -24.28 -17.78 -19.28
N VAL A 21 -24.99 -17.16 -20.21
CA VAL A 21 -24.60 -15.84 -20.73
C VAL A 21 -25.09 -14.78 -19.76
N ASP A 22 -24.14 -14.06 -19.16
CA ASP A 22 -24.38 -12.89 -18.33
C ASP A 22 -23.26 -11.88 -18.63
N PRO A 23 -23.57 -10.77 -19.35
CA PRO A 23 -22.56 -9.78 -19.71
C PRO A 23 -21.87 -9.10 -18.53
N ALA A 24 -22.55 -8.97 -17.38
CA ALA A 24 -21.98 -8.34 -16.19
C ALA A 24 -21.02 -9.30 -15.47
N CYS A 25 -21.38 -10.59 -15.40
CA CYS A 25 -20.58 -11.58 -14.67
C CYS A 25 -19.48 -12.27 -15.50
N LYS A 26 -19.46 -12.12 -16.83
CA LYS A 26 -18.51 -12.83 -17.72
C LYS A 26 -17.03 -12.55 -17.44
N ILE A 27 -16.72 -11.45 -16.75
CA ILE A 27 -15.36 -10.99 -16.47
C ILE A 27 -14.71 -11.72 -15.27
N GLU A 28 -15.51 -12.29 -14.37
CA GLU A 28 -15.02 -13.03 -13.21
C GLU A 28 -14.78 -14.50 -13.58
N VAL A 29 -13.55 -14.79 -14.00
CA VAL A 29 -13.18 -16.09 -14.60
C VAL A 29 -12.10 -16.84 -13.80
N PRO A 30 -12.04 -18.19 -13.86
CA PRO A 30 -11.00 -19.01 -13.22
C PRO A 30 -9.57 -18.58 -13.54
N GLU A 31 -9.36 -18.15 -14.78
CA GLU A 31 -8.06 -17.75 -15.31
C GLU A 31 -7.43 -16.62 -14.50
N ARG A 32 -8.24 -15.79 -13.81
CA ARG A 32 -7.74 -14.76 -12.88
C ARG A 32 -6.77 -15.31 -11.85
N LEU A 33 -7.06 -16.48 -11.25
CA LEU A 33 -6.14 -17.13 -10.32
C LEU A 33 -5.01 -17.85 -11.05
N THR A 34 -5.33 -18.57 -12.13
CA THR A 34 -4.35 -19.36 -12.86
C THR A 34 -3.21 -18.51 -13.40
N VAL A 35 -3.51 -17.44 -14.16
CA VAL A 35 -2.48 -16.57 -14.76
C VAL A 35 -1.67 -15.84 -13.69
N THR A 36 -2.32 -15.48 -12.57
CA THR A 36 -1.68 -14.83 -11.43
C THR A 36 -0.68 -15.74 -10.75
N TYR A 37 -1.08 -16.97 -10.43
CA TYR A 37 -0.20 -17.92 -9.77
C TYR A 37 0.96 -18.36 -10.70
N GLU A 38 0.69 -18.56 -11.98
CA GLU A 38 1.72 -18.82 -13.00
C GLU A 38 2.73 -17.68 -13.09
N ALA A 39 2.28 -16.42 -13.09
CA ALA A 39 3.17 -15.27 -13.10
C ALA A 39 4.07 -15.21 -11.86
N LEU A 40 3.54 -15.55 -10.68
CA LEU A 40 4.35 -15.65 -9.45
C LEU A 40 5.42 -16.75 -9.55
N ILE A 41 5.10 -17.90 -10.16
CA ILE A 41 6.06 -19.00 -10.41
C ILE A 41 7.14 -18.54 -11.39
N GLN A 42 6.74 -17.97 -12.54
CA GLN A 42 7.66 -17.51 -13.58
C GLN A 42 8.63 -16.44 -13.08
N ASN A 43 8.19 -15.59 -12.14
CA ASN A 43 9.03 -14.59 -11.48
C ASN A 43 9.83 -15.12 -10.28
N GLY A 44 9.71 -16.42 -9.95
CA GLY A 44 10.42 -17.07 -8.84
C GLY A 44 9.98 -16.56 -7.46
N LEU A 45 8.76 -16.04 -7.34
CA LEU A 45 8.25 -15.44 -6.11
C LEU A 45 7.64 -16.49 -5.17
N THR A 46 7.06 -17.56 -5.73
CA THR A 46 6.51 -18.68 -4.95
C THR A 46 7.57 -19.34 -4.08
N ASP A 47 8.76 -19.60 -4.65
CA ASP A 47 9.89 -20.26 -3.97
C ASP A 47 10.45 -19.44 -2.79
N ARG A 48 10.19 -18.13 -2.80
CA ARG A 48 10.63 -17.20 -1.76
C ARG A 48 9.58 -17.00 -0.68
N CYS A 49 8.34 -17.39 -0.95
CA CYS A 49 7.23 -17.31 0.00
C CYS A 49 7.13 -18.58 0.85
N VAL A 50 6.51 -18.45 2.01
CA VAL A 50 6.09 -19.58 2.84
C VAL A 50 4.71 -20.02 2.35
N SER A 51 4.65 -21.16 1.66
CA SER A 51 3.35 -21.75 1.29
C SER A 51 2.60 -22.17 2.54
N VAL A 52 1.38 -21.67 2.70
CA VAL A 52 0.47 -22.04 3.79
C VAL A 52 -0.78 -22.66 3.17
N PRO A 53 -1.19 -23.87 3.59
CA PRO A 53 -2.35 -24.53 3.01
C PRO A 53 -3.64 -23.79 3.37
N VAL A 54 -4.60 -23.84 2.45
CA VAL A 54 -5.98 -23.41 2.73
C VAL A 54 -6.64 -24.32 3.75
N ARG A 55 -7.69 -23.80 4.38
CA ARG A 55 -8.68 -24.58 5.13
C ARG A 55 -10.06 -24.10 4.73
N GLU A 56 -11.09 -24.90 5.00
CA GLU A 56 -12.44 -24.38 4.95
C GLU A 56 -12.72 -23.47 6.17
N ALA A 57 -13.39 -22.35 5.94
CA ALA A 57 -14.07 -21.62 7.00
C ALA A 57 -15.19 -22.50 7.58
N THR A 58 -15.27 -22.56 8.92
CA THR A 58 -16.35 -23.26 9.60
C THR A 58 -17.61 -22.41 9.58
N ASP A 59 -18.77 -23.01 9.83
CA ASP A 59 -20.02 -22.25 10.00
C ASP A 59 -19.87 -21.15 11.06
N ALA A 60 -19.21 -21.46 12.18
CA ALA A 60 -18.94 -20.49 13.24
C ALA A 60 -18.08 -19.31 12.76
N ASP A 61 -17.12 -19.54 11.86
CA ASP A 61 -16.33 -18.47 11.25
C ASP A 61 -17.23 -17.57 10.36
N ILE A 62 -18.09 -18.18 9.55
CA ILE A 62 -18.96 -17.45 8.60
C ILE A 62 -20.02 -16.63 9.34
N LEU A 63 -20.60 -17.21 10.40
CA LEU A 63 -21.61 -16.57 11.26
C LEU A 63 -21.07 -15.38 12.08
N LEU A 64 -19.76 -15.11 12.05
CA LEU A 64 -19.20 -13.87 12.61
C LEU A 64 -19.68 -12.61 11.88
N VAL A 65 -20.07 -12.76 10.62
CA VAL A 65 -20.47 -11.66 9.73
C VAL A 65 -21.81 -11.93 9.08
N HIS A 66 -22.04 -13.15 8.61
CA HIS A 66 -23.24 -13.51 7.86
C HIS A 66 -24.36 -14.03 8.76
N SER A 67 -25.60 -13.87 8.30
CA SER A 67 -26.77 -14.44 8.95
C SER A 67 -26.84 -15.95 8.75
N GLU A 68 -27.48 -16.63 9.69
CA GLU A 68 -27.72 -18.08 9.62
C GLU A 68 -28.62 -18.41 8.43
N GLU A 69 -29.63 -17.59 8.17
CA GLU A 69 -30.57 -17.78 7.07
C GLU A 69 -29.86 -17.74 5.71
N TYR A 70 -28.94 -16.80 5.51
CA TYR A 70 -28.16 -16.70 4.28
C TYR A 70 -27.18 -17.87 4.12
N LEU A 71 -26.46 -18.25 5.18
CA LEU A 71 -25.57 -19.40 5.15
C LEU A 71 -26.32 -20.68 4.77
N GLU A 72 -27.47 -20.95 5.40
CA GLU A 72 -28.29 -22.12 5.10
C GLU A 72 -28.88 -22.10 3.67
N ALA A 73 -29.15 -20.91 3.12
CA ALA A 73 -29.54 -20.77 1.72
C ALA A 73 -28.38 -21.14 0.77
N VAL A 74 -27.19 -20.59 1.00
CA VAL A 74 -26.00 -20.85 0.16
C VAL A 74 -25.55 -22.31 0.26
N LYS A 75 -25.67 -22.96 1.43
CA LYS A 75 -25.36 -24.40 1.63
C LYS A 75 -26.16 -25.35 0.73
N LYS A 76 -27.31 -24.91 0.20
CA LYS A 76 -28.16 -25.72 -0.68
C LYS A 76 -27.71 -25.65 -2.15
N THR A 77 -26.95 -24.62 -2.53
CA THR A 77 -26.49 -24.39 -3.90
C THR A 77 -25.71 -25.55 -4.54
N PRO A 78 -24.92 -26.37 -3.81
CA PRO A 78 -24.27 -27.54 -4.40
C PRO A 78 -25.22 -28.62 -4.91
N TYR A 79 -26.47 -28.61 -4.45
CA TYR A 79 -27.48 -29.63 -4.79
C TYR A 79 -28.56 -29.11 -5.74
N MET A 80 -28.45 -27.85 -6.18
CA MET A 80 -29.40 -27.22 -7.09
C MET A 80 -29.17 -27.64 -8.55
N THR A 81 -30.25 -27.69 -9.32
CA THR A 81 -30.14 -27.82 -10.78
C THR A 81 -29.63 -26.52 -11.41
N LEU A 82 -29.29 -26.54 -12.71
CA LEU A 82 -28.84 -25.32 -13.40
C LEU A 82 -29.94 -24.24 -13.41
N GLU A 83 -31.19 -24.64 -13.59
CA GLU A 83 -32.36 -23.76 -13.54
C GLU A 83 -32.55 -23.16 -12.14
N ASP A 84 -32.48 -23.98 -11.10
CA ASP A 84 -32.58 -23.51 -9.71
C ASP A 84 -31.43 -22.57 -9.34
N LEU A 85 -30.20 -22.82 -9.81
CA LEU A 85 -29.05 -21.94 -9.59
C LEU A 85 -29.23 -20.58 -10.26
N LYS A 86 -29.82 -20.53 -11.45
CA LYS A 86 -30.16 -19.27 -12.12
C LYS A 86 -31.20 -18.51 -11.32
N GLU A 87 -32.27 -19.17 -10.89
CA GLU A 87 -33.31 -18.54 -10.07
C GLU A 87 -32.76 -18.04 -8.73
N PHE A 88 -31.89 -18.83 -8.09
CA PHE A 88 -31.20 -18.42 -6.87
C PHE A 88 -30.30 -17.20 -7.09
N THR A 89 -29.59 -17.17 -8.22
CA THR A 89 -28.71 -16.06 -8.60
C THR A 89 -29.49 -14.75 -8.78
N LEU A 90 -30.67 -14.79 -9.41
CA LEU A 90 -31.50 -13.61 -9.69
C LEU A 90 -32.00 -12.87 -8.43
N GLN A 91 -31.85 -13.47 -7.25
CA GLN A 91 -32.19 -12.83 -5.97
C GLN A 91 -31.13 -11.82 -5.52
N TYR A 92 -29.96 -11.81 -6.17
CA TYR A 92 -28.78 -11.04 -5.78
C TYR A 92 -28.27 -10.18 -6.94
N GLY A 93 -27.51 -9.13 -6.62
CA GLY A 93 -26.96 -8.21 -7.62
C GLY A 93 -25.57 -8.64 -8.11
N ASP A 94 -25.41 -8.78 -9.43
CA ASP A 94 -24.13 -8.97 -10.13
C ASP A 94 -23.25 -10.07 -9.52
N VAL A 95 -23.83 -11.25 -9.31
CA VAL A 95 -23.15 -12.45 -8.83
C VAL A 95 -23.67 -13.65 -9.60
N TYR A 96 -22.98 -14.78 -9.56
CA TYR A 96 -23.49 -16.04 -10.09
C TYR A 96 -23.16 -17.19 -9.15
N PHE A 97 -24.01 -18.22 -9.14
CA PHE A 97 -23.77 -19.43 -8.36
C PHE A 97 -23.44 -20.63 -9.26
N HIS A 98 -22.62 -21.53 -8.72
CA HIS A 98 -22.16 -22.76 -9.35
C HIS A 98 -22.18 -23.86 -8.27
N PRO A 99 -22.38 -25.15 -8.61
CA PRO A 99 -22.45 -26.22 -7.59
C PRO A 99 -21.24 -26.27 -6.64
N ASN A 100 -20.06 -25.86 -7.13
CA ASN A 100 -18.83 -25.81 -6.32
C ASN A 100 -18.57 -24.47 -5.61
N ILE A 101 -19.33 -23.39 -5.90
CA ILE A 101 -18.97 -22.05 -5.42
C ILE A 101 -19.03 -21.94 -3.89
N TYR A 102 -19.94 -22.65 -3.23
CA TYR A 102 -19.99 -22.68 -1.76
C TYR A 102 -18.72 -23.29 -1.15
N HIS A 103 -18.21 -24.39 -1.72
CA HIS A 103 -16.96 -24.99 -1.29
C HIS A 103 -15.79 -24.02 -1.50
N CYS A 104 -15.67 -23.43 -2.69
CA CYS A 104 -14.63 -22.43 -2.97
C CYS A 104 -14.75 -21.20 -2.06
N ALA A 105 -15.95 -20.72 -1.75
CA ALA A 105 -16.17 -19.59 -0.83
C ALA A 105 -15.71 -19.91 0.60
N LYS A 106 -15.91 -21.14 1.08
CA LYS A 106 -15.34 -21.59 2.36
C LYS A 106 -13.82 -21.60 2.32
N LEU A 107 -13.21 -22.05 1.22
CA LEU A 107 -11.75 -22.04 1.05
C LEU A 107 -11.20 -20.61 1.00
N ALA A 108 -11.87 -19.70 0.29
CA ALA A 108 -11.50 -18.29 0.20
C ALA A 108 -11.50 -17.61 1.58
N ALA A 109 -12.59 -17.76 2.33
CA ALA A 109 -12.68 -17.23 3.69
C ALA A 109 -11.64 -17.89 4.61
N GLY A 110 -11.50 -19.22 4.56
CA GLY A 110 -10.54 -19.94 5.41
C GLY A 110 -9.07 -19.65 5.07
N ALA A 111 -8.75 -19.32 3.81
CA ALA A 111 -7.44 -18.81 3.40
C ALA A 111 -7.12 -17.48 4.07
N ALA A 112 -8.07 -16.54 4.12
CA ALA A 112 -7.90 -15.28 4.85
C ALA A 112 -7.66 -15.52 6.35
N LEU A 113 -8.35 -16.48 6.97
CA LEU A 113 -8.15 -16.85 8.38
C LEU A 113 -6.78 -17.49 8.63
N GLN A 114 -6.29 -18.35 7.72
CA GLN A 114 -4.95 -18.94 7.78
C GLN A 114 -3.86 -17.88 7.65
N LEU A 115 -4.07 -16.86 6.81
CA LEU A 115 -3.16 -15.73 6.67
C LEU A 115 -3.09 -14.92 7.97
N VAL A 116 -4.24 -14.57 8.56
CA VAL A 116 -4.32 -13.90 9.86
C VAL A 116 -3.60 -14.71 10.93
N ASP A 117 -3.89 -16.01 11.06
CA ASP A 117 -3.25 -16.87 12.06
C ASP A 117 -1.72 -16.89 11.88
N SER A 118 -1.24 -16.95 10.63
CA SER A 118 0.18 -17.02 10.31
C SER A 118 0.91 -15.72 10.68
N VAL A 119 0.30 -14.56 10.44
CA VAL A 119 0.83 -13.24 10.81
C VAL A 119 0.74 -13.01 12.32
N MET A 120 -0.41 -13.28 12.93
CA MET A 120 -0.65 -12.98 14.35
C MET A 120 0.13 -13.90 15.30
N THR A 121 0.44 -15.13 14.87
CA THR A 121 1.34 -16.03 15.62
C THR A 121 2.83 -15.78 15.35
N GLY A 122 3.17 -14.85 14.46
CA GLY A 122 4.56 -14.51 14.11
C GLY A 122 5.30 -15.59 13.32
N LYS A 123 4.57 -16.54 12.70
CA LYS A 123 5.16 -17.53 11.76
C LYS A 123 5.71 -16.84 10.52
N VAL A 124 5.00 -15.82 10.04
CA VAL A 124 5.39 -14.91 8.97
C VAL A 124 5.15 -13.47 9.43
N ARG A 125 5.74 -12.50 8.73
CA ARG A 125 5.51 -11.07 8.99
C ARG A 125 4.21 -10.60 8.36
N ASN A 126 4.01 -10.98 7.11
CA ASN A 126 2.94 -10.53 6.23
C ASN A 126 2.59 -11.66 5.26
N GLY A 127 1.64 -11.43 4.36
CA GLY A 127 1.38 -12.36 3.27
C GLY A 127 0.20 -11.96 2.39
N MET A 128 -0.03 -12.79 1.39
CA MET A 128 -1.11 -12.64 0.43
C MET A 128 -1.88 -13.95 0.25
N ALA A 129 -3.21 -13.87 0.23
CA ALA A 129 -4.10 -14.97 -0.12
C ALA A 129 -4.69 -14.72 -1.52
N LEU A 130 -4.38 -15.60 -2.47
CA LEU A 130 -4.96 -15.63 -3.81
C LEU A 130 -6.21 -16.49 -3.76
N VAL A 131 -7.37 -15.83 -3.72
CA VAL A 131 -8.66 -16.48 -3.46
C VAL A 131 -9.69 -16.14 -4.54
N ARG A 132 -10.61 -17.07 -4.74
CA ARG A 132 -11.85 -16.89 -5.51
C ARG A 132 -12.95 -17.74 -4.86
N PRO A 133 -14.17 -17.22 -4.66
CA PRO A 133 -14.66 -15.88 -5.01
C PRO A 133 -14.07 -14.73 -4.17
N PRO A 134 -14.15 -13.47 -4.67
CA PRO A 134 -13.91 -12.27 -3.86
C PRO A 134 -14.94 -12.16 -2.72
N GLY A 135 -14.76 -11.19 -1.83
CA GLY A 135 -15.58 -11.05 -0.62
C GLY A 135 -16.11 -9.65 -0.30
N HIS A 136 -15.42 -8.58 -0.67
CA HIS A 136 -15.72 -7.25 -0.10
C HIS A 136 -17.13 -6.70 -0.37
N HIS A 137 -17.84 -7.12 -1.42
CA HIS A 137 -19.23 -6.68 -1.65
C HIS A 137 -20.28 -7.51 -0.92
N SER A 138 -19.92 -8.68 -0.40
CA SER A 138 -20.85 -9.57 0.28
C SER A 138 -21.39 -8.93 1.56
N MET A 139 -22.71 -8.95 1.70
CA MET A 139 -23.44 -8.35 2.81
C MET A 139 -23.82 -9.41 3.85
N ARG A 140 -24.33 -8.98 5.01
CA ARG A 140 -24.75 -9.89 6.10
C ARG A 140 -25.69 -10.99 5.63
N SER A 141 -26.64 -10.69 4.74
CA SER A 141 -27.63 -11.66 4.26
C SER A 141 -27.76 -11.72 2.73
N ALA A 142 -26.74 -11.28 1.99
CA ALA A 142 -26.81 -11.25 0.53
C ALA A 142 -25.44 -11.41 -0.12
N ALA A 143 -25.40 -12.19 -1.20
CA ALA A 143 -24.31 -12.14 -2.17
C ALA A 143 -24.43 -10.86 -3.00
N ASN A 144 -23.30 -10.32 -3.46
CA ASN A 144 -23.29 -9.13 -4.30
C ASN A 144 -21.93 -8.98 -5.00
N GLY A 145 -21.89 -8.47 -6.23
CA GLY A 145 -20.64 -8.09 -6.91
C GLY A 145 -19.60 -9.20 -6.94
N PHE A 146 -20.00 -10.38 -7.44
CA PHE A 146 -19.22 -11.62 -7.48
C PHE A 146 -18.87 -12.25 -6.12
N CYS A 147 -19.24 -11.61 -5.01
CA CYS A 147 -18.85 -12.02 -3.66
C CYS A 147 -19.93 -12.89 -2.99
N VAL A 148 -19.52 -14.03 -2.42
CA VAL A 148 -20.42 -14.93 -1.67
C VAL A 148 -20.32 -14.71 -0.17
N PHE A 149 -19.12 -14.73 0.39
CA PHE A 149 -18.85 -14.42 1.80
C PHE A 149 -17.81 -13.31 1.89
N ASN A 150 -17.91 -12.46 2.92
CA ASN A 150 -16.99 -11.36 3.10
C ASN A 150 -15.70 -11.83 3.79
N ASN A 151 -14.76 -12.32 2.97
CA ASN A 151 -13.49 -12.90 3.40
C ASN A 151 -12.74 -12.01 4.41
N VAL A 152 -12.62 -10.71 4.13
CA VAL A 152 -11.87 -9.76 4.94
C VAL A 152 -12.62 -9.36 6.21
N ALA A 153 -13.94 -9.16 6.14
CA ALA A 153 -14.74 -8.89 7.35
C ALA A 153 -14.74 -10.09 8.32
N ILE A 154 -14.82 -11.32 7.81
CA ILE A 154 -14.69 -12.54 8.61
C ILE A 154 -13.31 -12.58 9.28
N ALA A 155 -12.25 -12.34 8.52
CA ALA A 155 -10.87 -12.28 9.03
C ALA A 155 -10.69 -11.23 10.13
N ALA A 156 -11.35 -10.08 10.01
CA ALA A 156 -11.35 -9.02 11.02
C ALA A 156 -11.99 -9.45 12.34
N ARG A 157 -13.23 -9.96 12.26
CA ARG A 157 -13.99 -10.41 13.44
C ARG A 157 -13.27 -11.56 14.11
N TYR A 158 -12.73 -12.49 13.33
CA TYR A 158 -11.92 -13.59 13.81
C TYR A 158 -10.65 -13.09 14.52
N ALA A 159 -9.92 -12.14 13.94
CA ALA A 159 -8.72 -11.58 14.55
C ALA A 159 -9.03 -10.89 15.90
N LYS A 160 -10.11 -10.12 15.96
CA LYS A 160 -10.58 -9.48 17.19
C LYS A 160 -10.97 -10.50 18.26
N GLN A 161 -11.77 -11.51 17.91
CA GLN A 161 -12.24 -12.51 18.88
C GLN A 161 -11.12 -13.43 19.38
N LYS A 162 -10.26 -13.92 18.47
CA LYS A 162 -9.23 -14.91 18.81
C LYS A 162 -7.98 -14.27 19.43
N TYR A 163 -7.56 -13.10 18.94
CA TYR A 163 -6.31 -12.44 19.35
C TYR A 163 -6.53 -11.18 20.21
N GLY A 164 -7.78 -10.80 20.48
CA GLY A 164 -8.08 -9.64 21.34
C GLY A 164 -7.64 -8.30 20.74
N LEU A 165 -7.60 -8.19 19.41
CA LEU A 165 -7.17 -6.97 18.73
C LEU A 165 -8.11 -5.80 19.04
N LYS A 166 -7.52 -4.63 19.28
CA LYS A 166 -8.26 -3.42 19.63
C LYS A 166 -8.47 -2.49 18.45
N ARG A 167 -7.58 -2.52 17.45
CA ARG A 167 -7.61 -1.63 16.28
C ARG A 167 -7.20 -2.39 15.04
N VAL A 168 -8.09 -2.46 14.04
CA VAL A 168 -7.87 -3.17 12.78
C VAL A 168 -8.20 -2.23 11.63
N LEU A 169 -7.26 -2.00 10.71
CA LEU A 169 -7.45 -1.09 9.55
C LEU A 169 -7.84 -1.92 8.32
N ILE A 170 -9.12 -1.86 7.89
CA ILE A 170 -9.75 -2.82 6.94
C ILE A 170 -11.12 -2.38 6.36
N TYR A 171 -11.80 -3.24 5.59
CA TYR A 171 -13.22 -3.14 5.17
C TYR A 171 -14.31 -3.33 6.26
N CYS A 172 -15.26 -2.38 6.31
CA CYS A 172 -16.68 -2.43 6.77
C CYS A 172 -17.03 -2.86 8.20
N PHE A 173 -17.24 -1.87 9.07
CA PHE A 173 -18.26 -1.87 10.14
C PHE A 173 -18.67 -0.42 10.41
N GLU A 174 -19.89 -0.02 10.06
CA GLU A 174 -20.31 1.38 10.18
C GLU A 174 -20.36 1.88 11.64
N ASP A 175 -20.55 0.98 12.61
CA ASP A 175 -20.81 1.28 14.01
C ASP A 175 -19.65 0.92 14.98
N ASP A 176 -18.55 0.35 14.48
CA ASP A 176 -17.46 -0.20 15.30
C ASP A 176 -16.17 0.63 15.21
N PRO A 177 -15.84 1.48 16.22
CA PRO A 177 -14.64 2.32 16.21
C PRO A 177 -13.33 1.53 16.37
N SER A 178 -13.39 0.23 16.68
CA SER A 178 -12.20 -0.61 16.70
C SER A 178 -11.77 -1.08 15.31
N VAL A 179 -12.56 -0.75 14.29
CA VAL A 179 -12.25 -1.03 12.89
C VAL A 179 -12.31 0.27 12.08
N LEU A 180 -11.20 0.65 11.47
CA LEU A 180 -11.14 1.78 10.55
C LEU A 180 -11.28 1.28 9.12
N TYR A 181 -12.33 1.74 8.44
CA TYR A 181 -12.55 1.55 7.02
C TYR A 181 -12.06 2.69 6.16
N PHE A 182 -11.39 2.30 5.09
CA PHE A 182 -10.91 3.19 4.05
C PHE A 182 -11.10 2.53 2.68
N SER A 183 -11.79 3.21 1.77
CA SER A 183 -11.92 2.78 0.39
C SER A 183 -11.85 3.97 -0.53
N TRP A 184 -11.03 3.85 -1.57
CA TRP A 184 -11.28 4.56 -2.81
C TRP A 184 -12.04 3.66 -3.76
N HIS A 185 -12.83 4.26 -4.64
CA HIS A 185 -13.62 3.52 -5.62
C HIS A 185 -14.09 4.46 -6.74
N ARG A 186 -14.28 3.92 -7.94
CA ARG A 186 -14.97 4.64 -9.02
C ARG A 186 -16.40 4.93 -8.58
N TYR A 187 -16.84 6.17 -8.71
CA TYR A 187 -18.16 6.61 -8.25
C TYR A 187 -18.91 7.38 -9.33
N GLU A 188 -18.22 8.26 -10.08
CA GLU A 188 -18.78 9.05 -11.18
C GLU A 188 -20.09 9.76 -10.80
N HIS A 189 -20.11 10.37 -9.61
CA HIS A 189 -21.28 10.99 -9.02
C HIS A 189 -22.47 10.03 -8.92
N GLN A 190 -22.23 8.85 -8.33
CA GLN A 190 -23.21 7.77 -8.15
C GLN A 190 -23.68 7.09 -9.45
N LYS A 191 -23.03 7.34 -10.60
CA LYS A 191 -23.36 6.67 -11.86
C LYS A 191 -22.73 5.28 -11.97
N PHE A 192 -21.56 5.10 -11.34
CA PHE A 192 -20.86 3.84 -11.38
C PHE A 192 -21.41 2.84 -10.35
N TRP A 193 -21.29 1.55 -10.66
CA TRP A 193 -21.73 0.46 -9.79
C TRP A 193 -21.00 0.53 -8.44
N PRO A 194 -21.67 0.33 -7.29
CA PRO A 194 -23.06 -0.16 -7.09
C PRO A 194 -24.14 0.94 -6.99
N GLN A 195 -23.86 2.18 -7.45
CA GLN A 195 -24.79 3.32 -7.42
C GLN A 195 -25.34 3.66 -6.02
N LEU A 196 -24.55 3.42 -4.98
CA LEU A 196 -24.92 3.66 -3.59
C LEU A 196 -24.56 5.07 -3.13
N ARG A 197 -25.50 5.79 -2.52
CA ARG A 197 -25.26 7.14 -2.00
C ARG A 197 -24.33 7.10 -0.78
N GLU A 198 -24.39 6.02 -0.03
CA GLU A 198 -23.56 5.73 1.13
C GLU A 198 -22.08 5.46 0.78
N SER A 199 -21.76 5.32 -0.52
CA SER A 199 -20.37 5.28 -1.00
C SER A 199 -19.75 6.67 -1.15
N ASP A 200 -20.51 7.76 -0.98
CA ASP A 200 -19.96 9.12 -1.07
C ASP A 200 -19.11 9.49 0.17
N TYR A 201 -18.33 10.57 0.06
CA TYR A 201 -17.33 11.00 1.04
C TYR A 201 -17.89 11.40 2.41
N ASP A 202 -19.18 11.73 2.50
CA ASP A 202 -19.85 12.20 3.71
C ASP A 202 -20.49 11.07 4.53
N SER A 203 -20.38 9.83 4.05
CA SER A 203 -20.79 8.63 4.79
C SER A 203 -19.67 8.19 5.72
N VAL A 204 -19.58 8.89 6.85
CA VAL A 204 -18.44 8.81 7.78
C VAL A 204 -18.55 7.71 8.85
N GLY A 205 -19.59 6.87 8.79
CA GLY A 205 -19.94 5.89 9.83
C GLY A 205 -21.07 6.38 10.72
N LYS A 206 -21.56 5.51 11.60
CA LYS A 206 -22.73 5.74 12.46
C LYS A 206 -22.38 5.55 13.93
N ASP A 207 -23.15 6.19 14.80
CA ASP A 207 -23.03 6.06 16.26
C ASP A 207 -21.58 6.21 16.76
N LYS A 208 -21.05 5.17 17.41
CA LYS A 208 -19.68 5.17 17.93
C LYS A 208 -18.62 4.97 16.85
N GLY A 209 -19.01 4.47 15.67
CA GLY A 209 -18.15 4.30 14.49
C GLY A 209 -18.03 5.56 13.63
N ALA A 210 -18.73 6.66 13.97
CA ALA A 210 -18.58 7.93 13.25
C ALA A 210 -17.12 8.41 13.23
N GLY A 211 -16.61 8.68 12.03
CA GLY A 211 -15.21 9.00 11.75
C GLY A 211 -14.36 7.81 11.29
N PHE A 212 -14.82 6.58 11.50
CA PHE A 212 -14.07 5.34 11.19
C PHE A 212 -14.48 4.69 9.87
N ASN A 213 -15.34 5.32 9.07
CA ASN A 213 -15.65 4.92 7.71
C ASN A 213 -15.24 6.04 6.75
N ILE A 214 -14.21 5.83 5.92
CA ILE A 214 -13.67 6.84 5.02
C ILE A 214 -13.83 6.37 3.58
N ASN A 215 -14.73 7.03 2.86
CA ASN A 215 -14.95 6.80 1.43
C ASN A 215 -14.27 7.89 0.61
N VAL A 216 -13.55 7.52 -0.43
CA VAL A 216 -12.94 8.44 -1.39
C VAL A 216 -13.50 8.14 -2.79
N PRO A 217 -14.58 8.83 -3.18
CA PRO A 217 -15.22 8.60 -4.46
C PRO A 217 -14.42 9.25 -5.59
N TRP A 218 -14.06 8.48 -6.61
CA TRP A 218 -13.51 9.01 -7.84
C TRP A 218 -14.64 9.41 -8.79
N ASN A 219 -14.77 10.72 -9.00
CA ASN A 219 -15.89 11.31 -9.75
C ASN A 219 -15.59 11.62 -11.22
N GLN A 220 -14.34 11.43 -11.62
CA GLN A 220 -13.89 11.72 -12.96
C GLN A 220 -14.50 10.75 -13.98
N SER A 221 -14.94 11.26 -15.13
CA SER A 221 -15.34 10.42 -16.26
C SER A 221 -14.12 9.74 -16.87
N ALA A 222 -14.33 8.57 -17.47
CA ALA A 222 -13.34 7.71 -18.15
C ALA A 222 -12.43 8.37 -19.21
N SER A 223 -12.51 9.68 -19.44
CA SER A 223 -11.71 10.46 -20.39
C SER A 223 -10.55 11.23 -19.74
N ILE A 224 -10.43 11.24 -18.41
CA ILE A 224 -9.27 11.78 -17.70
C ILE A 224 -8.85 10.78 -16.62
N ASN A 225 -7.56 10.47 -16.60
CA ASN A 225 -7.04 9.20 -16.14
C ASN A 225 -6.40 9.32 -14.76
N LEU A 226 -6.95 8.63 -13.74
CA LEU A 226 -6.29 8.53 -12.44
C LEU A 226 -4.93 7.85 -12.59
N SER A 227 -3.90 8.59 -12.22
CA SER A 227 -2.49 8.29 -12.36
C SER A 227 -1.86 7.86 -11.03
N PHE A 228 -0.59 7.49 -11.07
CA PHE A 228 0.20 7.21 -9.86
C PHE A 228 0.08 8.31 -8.78
N HIS A 229 0.06 9.59 -9.18
CA HIS A 229 0.03 10.71 -8.23
C HIS A 229 -1.32 10.89 -7.54
N ASP A 230 -2.42 10.47 -8.13
CA ASP A 230 -3.74 10.51 -7.50
C ASP A 230 -3.81 9.52 -6.32
N TYR A 231 -3.32 8.30 -6.54
CA TYR A 231 -3.20 7.29 -5.49
C TYR A 231 -2.20 7.70 -4.41
N LEU A 232 -1.04 8.23 -4.80
CA LEU A 232 -0.05 8.71 -3.83
C LEU A 232 -0.60 9.86 -2.99
N SER A 233 -1.28 10.82 -3.61
CA SER A 233 -1.89 11.98 -2.92
C SER A 233 -2.96 11.52 -1.94
N LEU A 234 -3.79 10.56 -2.33
CA LEU A 234 -4.74 9.91 -1.43
C LEU A 234 -4.06 9.32 -0.19
N PHE A 235 -2.95 8.61 -0.38
CA PHE A 235 -2.21 8.00 0.72
C PHE A 235 -1.59 9.05 1.64
N CYS A 236 -0.86 10.00 1.08
CA CYS A 236 -0.10 11.00 1.83
C CYS A 236 -0.98 12.04 2.55
N HIS A 237 -2.17 12.33 1.99
CA HIS A 237 -3.03 13.42 2.49
C HIS A 237 -4.31 12.94 3.17
N VAL A 238 -4.65 11.65 3.12
CA VAL A 238 -5.83 11.10 3.81
C VAL A 238 -5.49 9.82 4.57
N LEU A 239 -5.13 8.74 3.87
CA LEU A 239 -5.00 7.41 4.49
C LEU A 239 -3.90 7.35 5.55
N LEU A 240 -2.66 7.71 5.20
CA LEU A 240 -1.54 7.58 6.12
C LEU A 240 -1.68 8.50 7.34
N PRO A 241 -2.04 9.80 7.21
CA PRO A 241 -2.26 10.64 8.39
C PRO A 241 -3.27 10.03 9.38
N VAL A 242 -4.40 9.54 8.87
CA VAL A 242 -5.42 8.86 9.68
C VAL A 242 -4.90 7.53 10.24
N ALA A 243 -4.23 6.71 9.44
CA ALA A 243 -3.76 5.39 9.86
C ALA A 243 -2.66 5.47 10.93
N TYR A 244 -1.78 6.47 10.88
CA TYR A 244 -0.79 6.72 11.92
C TYR A 244 -1.43 7.24 13.21
N GLU A 245 -2.47 8.08 13.11
CA GLU A 245 -3.26 8.53 14.28
C GLU A 245 -4.06 7.36 14.89
N PHE A 246 -4.65 6.50 14.06
CA PHE A 246 -5.38 5.30 14.48
C PHE A 246 -4.47 4.22 15.06
N CYS A 247 -3.23 4.10 14.58
CA CYS A 247 -2.21 3.16 15.05
C CYS A 247 -2.73 1.70 15.08
N PRO A 248 -3.02 1.07 13.92
CA PRO A 248 -3.64 -0.26 13.88
C PRO A 248 -2.74 -1.36 14.45
N ASP A 249 -3.35 -2.37 15.07
CA ASP A 249 -2.67 -3.58 15.54
C ASP A 249 -2.46 -4.59 14.39
N LEU A 250 -3.31 -4.55 13.36
CA LEU A 250 -3.29 -5.38 12.14
C LEU A 250 -3.84 -4.58 10.95
N VAL A 251 -3.28 -4.77 9.76
CA VAL A 251 -3.79 -4.24 8.49
C VAL A 251 -4.29 -5.39 7.62
N LEU A 252 -5.57 -5.37 7.22
CA LEU A 252 -6.09 -6.26 6.17
C LEU A 252 -6.36 -5.41 4.92
N VAL A 253 -5.91 -5.90 3.77
CA VAL A 253 -6.06 -5.21 2.48
C VAL A 253 -6.99 -6.03 1.60
N CYS A 254 -8.13 -5.43 1.23
CA CYS A 254 -8.97 -5.87 0.11
C CYS A 254 -8.22 -5.54 -1.19
N ALA A 255 -7.39 -6.46 -1.68
CA ALA A 255 -6.48 -6.25 -2.79
C ALA A 255 -7.19 -6.52 -4.13
N GLY A 256 -8.06 -5.59 -4.53
CA GLY A 256 -8.60 -5.53 -5.88
C GLY A 256 -7.62 -4.83 -6.82
N PHE A 257 -7.33 -5.43 -7.96
CA PHE A 257 -6.41 -4.88 -8.97
C PHE A 257 -7.15 -4.36 -10.21
N ASP A 258 -8.47 -4.21 -10.11
CA ASP A 258 -9.31 -3.52 -11.10
C ASP A 258 -9.06 -2.02 -11.14
N SER A 259 -8.35 -1.48 -10.15
CA SER A 259 -7.88 -0.09 -10.15
C SER A 259 -6.59 0.12 -10.98
N ALA A 260 -6.13 -0.89 -11.70
CA ALA A 260 -4.97 -0.84 -12.59
C ALA A 260 -5.34 -0.44 -14.03
N ILE A 261 -4.33 -0.02 -14.79
CA ILE A 261 -4.44 0.21 -16.25
C ILE A 261 -4.95 -1.03 -17.01
N GLY A 262 -5.72 -0.80 -18.08
CA GLY A 262 -6.32 -1.82 -18.92
C GLY A 262 -7.50 -2.58 -18.32
N ASP A 263 -7.87 -2.34 -17.06
CA ASP A 263 -9.01 -3.04 -16.45
C ASP A 263 -10.36 -2.58 -17.05
N PRO A 264 -11.23 -3.52 -17.47
CA PRO A 264 -12.50 -3.16 -18.12
C PRO A 264 -13.52 -2.48 -17.20
N GLU A 265 -13.45 -2.71 -15.88
CA GLU A 265 -14.38 -2.15 -14.89
C GLU A 265 -13.84 -0.83 -14.32
N GLY A 266 -12.60 -0.85 -13.82
CA GLY A 266 -12.04 0.31 -13.15
C GLY A 266 -11.72 1.44 -14.11
N LYS A 267 -11.27 1.16 -15.35
CA LYS A 267 -10.88 2.15 -16.36
C LYS A 267 -9.95 3.24 -15.81
N MET A 268 -9.04 2.84 -14.91
CA MET A 268 -8.01 3.69 -14.33
C MET A 268 -6.72 3.60 -15.15
N CYS A 269 -5.71 4.44 -14.89
CA CYS A 269 -4.43 4.37 -15.61
C CYS A 269 -3.21 4.22 -14.71
N ALA A 270 -3.43 3.81 -13.46
CA ALA A 270 -2.31 3.50 -12.58
C ALA A 270 -1.62 2.22 -13.08
N THR A 271 -0.33 2.32 -13.39
CA THR A 271 0.47 1.16 -13.79
C THR A 271 0.65 0.18 -12.61
N PRO A 272 0.92 -1.10 -12.86
CA PRO A 272 1.13 -2.10 -11.80
C PRO A 272 2.17 -1.71 -10.73
N ASP A 273 3.15 -0.87 -11.10
CA ASP A 273 4.19 -0.37 -10.18
C ASP A 273 3.60 0.41 -9.00
N VAL A 274 2.41 1.03 -9.14
CA VAL A 274 1.75 1.76 -8.05
C VAL A 274 1.57 0.86 -6.82
N PHE A 275 1.17 -0.40 -7.02
CA PHE A 275 0.86 -1.33 -5.94
C PHE A 275 2.10 -1.73 -5.14
N ALA A 276 3.29 -1.64 -5.73
CA ALA A 276 4.54 -1.79 -4.98
C ALA A 276 4.69 -0.68 -3.93
N HIS A 277 4.39 0.57 -4.29
CA HIS A 277 4.48 1.71 -3.39
C HIS A 277 3.35 1.73 -2.36
N LEU A 278 2.11 1.46 -2.76
CA LEU A 278 0.98 1.40 -1.83
C LEU A 278 1.21 0.34 -0.76
N THR A 279 1.66 -0.84 -1.16
CA THR A 279 2.03 -1.93 -0.23
C THR A 279 3.15 -1.52 0.71
N HIS A 280 4.21 -0.88 0.19
CA HIS A 280 5.36 -0.42 0.98
C HIS A 280 4.93 0.59 2.06
N LEU A 281 4.08 1.55 1.70
CA LEU A 281 3.57 2.56 2.63
C LEU A 281 2.76 1.91 3.77
N LEU A 282 1.92 0.91 3.47
CA LEU A 282 1.14 0.19 4.47
C LEU A 282 1.99 -0.73 5.37
N MET A 283 3.09 -1.28 4.85
CA MET A 283 4.00 -2.15 5.63
C MET A 283 4.68 -1.43 6.80
N ASN A 284 4.68 -0.10 6.84
CA ASN A 284 5.20 0.68 7.95
C ASN A 284 4.22 0.75 9.16
N LEU A 285 2.96 0.36 8.95
CA LEU A 285 1.93 0.26 9.98
C LEU A 285 1.96 -1.11 10.68
N ALA A 286 1.38 -1.18 11.88
CA ALA A 286 1.19 -2.44 12.63
C ALA A 286 2.45 -3.31 12.79
N GLY A 287 3.65 -2.73 12.70
CA GLY A 287 4.93 -3.47 12.71
C GLY A 287 5.07 -4.43 11.51
N GLY A 288 4.47 -4.11 10.37
CA GLY A 288 4.50 -4.94 9.16
C GLY A 288 3.49 -6.09 9.15
N LYS A 289 2.60 -6.18 10.16
CA LYS A 289 1.52 -7.18 10.19
C LYS A 289 0.43 -6.80 9.18
N LEU A 290 0.64 -7.23 7.94
CA LEU A 290 -0.21 -6.94 6.78
C LEU A 290 -0.67 -8.25 6.13
N CYS A 291 -1.97 -8.36 5.91
CA CYS A 291 -2.62 -9.49 5.27
C CYS A 291 -3.38 -9.00 4.03
N ALA A 292 -2.88 -9.28 2.83
CA ALA A 292 -3.56 -8.94 1.58
C ALA A 292 -4.43 -10.11 1.11
N VAL A 293 -5.68 -9.85 0.75
CA VAL A 293 -6.61 -10.85 0.24
C VAL A 293 -7.09 -10.40 -1.13
N LEU A 294 -6.92 -11.22 -2.16
CA LEU A 294 -7.30 -10.90 -3.53
C LEU A 294 -8.82 -10.66 -3.62
N GLU A 295 -9.21 -9.58 -4.29
CA GLU A 295 -10.61 -9.22 -4.58
C GLU A 295 -10.84 -9.22 -6.11
N GLY A 296 -11.14 -8.06 -6.71
CA GLY A 296 -11.33 -7.84 -8.15
C GLY A 296 -10.03 -7.70 -8.96
N GLY A 297 -10.17 -7.29 -10.22
CA GLY A 297 -9.11 -7.23 -11.23
C GLY A 297 -9.34 -8.25 -12.33
N TYR A 298 -9.63 -7.77 -13.53
CA TYR A 298 -10.25 -8.54 -14.61
C TYR A 298 -9.46 -8.47 -15.93
N ASN A 299 -8.51 -7.54 -16.06
CA ASN A 299 -7.52 -7.61 -17.11
C ASN A 299 -6.43 -8.63 -16.77
N LEU A 300 -6.33 -9.69 -17.58
CA LEU A 300 -5.43 -10.83 -17.34
C LEU A 300 -3.93 -10.51 -17.59
N THR A 301 -3.60 -9.28 -17.97
CA THR A 301 -2.23 -8.78 -18.08
C THR A 301 -1.86 -7.92 -16.87
N SER A 302 -2.67 -6.92 -16.53
CA SER A 302 -2.37 -6.01 -15.40
C SER A 302 -2.56 -6.67 -14.04
N LEU A 303 -3.50 -7.63 -13.90
CA LEU A 303 -3.71 -8.40 -12.68
C LEU A 303 -2.44 -9.15 -12.22
N PRO A 304 -1.85 -10.08 -13.01
CA PRO A 304 -0.66 -10.81 -12.57
C PRO A 304 0.54 -9.89 -12.32
N GLN A 305 0.71 -8.83 -13.13
CA GLN A 305 1.77 -7.83 -12.92
C GLN A 305 1.61 -7.12 -11.57
N SER A 306 0.39 -6.68 -11.22
CA SER A 306 0.09 -5.97 -9.98
C SER A 306 0.24 -6.85 -8.74
N VAL A 307 -0.15 -8.12 -8.86
CA VAL A 307 0.07 -9.14 -7.82
C VAL A 307 1.57 -9.39 -7.62
N CYS A 308 2.35 -9.54 -8.69
CA CYS A 308 3.81 -9.67 -8.62
C CYS A 308 4.45 -8.47 -7.91
N GLN A 309 4.04 -7.25 -8.24
CA GLN A 309 4.54 -6.02 -7.60
C GLN A 309 4.23 -5.98 -6.10
N THR A 310 3.03 -6.40 -5.71
CA THR A 310 2.60 -6.52 -4.32
C THR A 310 3.45 -7.55 -3.58
N VAL A 311 3.56 -8.78 -4.09
CA VAL A 311 4.31 -9.88 -3.45
C VAL A 311 5.80 -9.58 -3.36
N GLN A 312 6.41 -8.98 -4.40
CA GLN A 312 7.80 -8.52 -4.35
C GLN A 312 8.03 -7.51 -3.22
N THR A 313 7.10 -6.56 -3.03
CA THR A 313 7.20 -5.62 -1.91
C THR A 313 7.03 -6.32 -0.56
N LEU A 314 6.09 -7.27 -0.43
CA LEU A 314 5.92 -8.04 0.82
C LEU A 314 7.17 -8.82 1.22
N LEU A 315 7.87 -9.39 0.23
CA LEU A 315 9.19 -10.04 0.36
C LEU A 315 10.34 -9.06 0.67
N GLY A 316 10.06 -7.77 0.62
CA GLY A 316 11.01 -6.69 0.83
C GLY A 316 11.98 -6.55 -0.34
N ASP A 317 11.51 -6.59 -1.59
CA ASP A 317 12.29 -6.19 -2.76
C ASP A 317 12.19 -4.67 -2.99
N PRO A 318 13.24 -4.02 -3.52
CA PRO A 318 13.23 -2.57 -3.71
C PRO A 318 12.05 -2.11 -4.55
N ALA A 319 11.33 -1.08 -4.11
CA ALA A 319 10.25 -0.50 -4.90
C ALA A 319 10.80 0.02 -6.26
N PRO A 320 10.00 -0.06 -7.34
CA PRO A 320 10.37 0.57 -8.60
C PRO A 320 10.49 2.09 -8.44
N ARG A 321 11.00 2.78 -9.47
CA ARG A 321 10.93 4.25 -9.48
C ARG A 321 9.53 4.66 -9.96
N PRO A 322 8.93 5.72 -9.41
CA PRO A 322 7.66 6.23 -9.91
C PRO A 322 7.75 6.53 -11.41
N ALA A 323 6.73 6.12 -12.16
CA ALA A 323 6.57 6.49 -13.55
C ALA A 323 5.68 7.74 -13.67
N ASN A 324 6.06 8.65 -14.57
CA ASN A 324 5.40 9.94 -14.81
C ASN A 324 5.53 10.94 -13.62
N LEU A 325 5.64 12.24 -13.91
CA LEU A 325 5.82 13.33 -12.92
C LEU A 325 4.65 14.33 -12.90
N ASP A 326 3.57 14.03 -13.62
CA ASP A 326 2.39 14.89 -13.61
C ASP A 326 1.69 14.82 -12.25
N GLY A 327 1.33 15.97 -11.69
CA GLY A 327 0.62 16.05 -10.41
C GLY A 327 -0.79 15.41 -10.45
N PRO A 328 -1.44 15.27 -9.28
CA PRO A 328 -2.80 14.73 -9.20
C PRO A 328 -3.79 15.59 -9.99
N CYS A 329 -4.82 14.96 -10.56
CA CYS A 329 -5.83 15.66 -11.34
C CYS A 329 -6.77 16.49 -10.44
N GLU A 330 -7.43 17.50 -11.03
CA GLU A 330 -8.34 18.38 -10.28
C GLU A 330 -9.50 17.62 -9.62
N SER A 331 -10.07 16.62 -10.30
CA SER A 331 -11.17 15.82 -9.76
C SER A 331 -10.74 14.99 -8.56
N ALA A 332 -9.54 14.41 -8.59
CA ALA A 332 -8.99 13.70 -7.45
C ALA A 332 -8.78 14.66 -6.27
N LEU A 333 -8.18 15.83 -6.52
CA LEU A 333 -8.00 16.87 -5.51
C LEU A 333 -9.31 17.35 -4.89
N GLU A 334 -10.37 17.51 -5.68
CA GLU A 334 -11.72 17.83 -5.18
C GLU A 334 -12.22 16.74 -4.23
N SER A 335 -12.12 15.47 -4.62
CA SER A 335 -12.51 14.34 -3.76
C SER A 335 -11.69 14.30 -2.47
N LEU A 336 -10.37 14.46 -2.55
CA LEU A 336 -9.51 14.52 -1.36
C LEU A 336 -9.91 15.68 -0.43
N HIS A 337 -10.24 16.85 -0.99
CA HIS A 337 -10.67 18.00 -0.21
C HIS A 337 -12.02 17.74 0.50
N CYS A 338 -12.99 17.17 -0.22
CA CYS A 338 -14.29 16.82 0.34
C CYS A 338 -14.16 15.83 1.49
N VAL A 339 -13.38 14.76 1.31
CA VAL A 339 -13.10 13.75 2.35
C VAL A 339 -12.44 14.40 3.56
N ARG A 340 -11.37 15.18 3.35
CA ARG A 340 -10.67 15.87 4.44
C ARG A 340 -11.60 16.79 5.23
N SER A 341 -12.49 17.50 4.53
CA SER A 341 -13.47 18.39 5.17
C SER A 341 -14.51 17.62 5.99
N ALA A 342 -15.06 16.53 5.45
CA ALA A 342 -16.01 15.66 6.16
C ALA A 342 -15.38 15.01 7.42
N HIS A 343 -14.08 14.72 7.36
CA HIS A 343 -13.37 14.02 8.42
C HIS A 343 -12.61 14.89 9.43
N ARG A 344 -12.49 16.21 9.22
CA ARG A 344 -11.69 17.13 10.06
C ARG A 344 -12.09 17.18 11.53
N GLN A 345 -13.35 16.87 11.84
CA GLN A 345 -13.87 16.86 13.21
C GLN A 345 -13.49 15.58 13.98
N TYR A 346 -13.14 14.50 13.27
CA TYR A 346 -12.84 13.20 13.85
C TYR A 346 -11.34 12.95 14.00
N TRP A 347 -10.52 13.51 13.10
CA TRP A 347 -9.08 13.22 13.03
C TRP A 347 -8.24 14.49 13.20
N SER A 348 -7.34 14.48 14.18
CA SER A 348 -6.47 15.61 14.50
C SER A 348 -5.55 15.96 13.33
N SER A 349 -5.07 14.94 12.64
CA SER A 349 -4.29 15.04 11.40
C SER A 349 -5.02 15.76 10.25
N LEU A 350 -6.36 15.88 10.32
CA LEU A 350 -7.18 16.52 9.29
C LEU A 350 -7.82 17.85 9.75
N LYS A 351 -7.62 18.28 11.01
CA LYS A 351 -8.26 19.47 11.61
C LYS A 351 -8.06 20.77 10.83
N HIS A 352 -6.90 20.94 10.20
CA HIS A 352 -6.56 22.15 9.44
C HIS A 352 -7.09 22.14 8.00
N ALA A 353 -7.97 21.19 7.65
CA ALA A 353 -8.66 21.21 6.36
C ALA A 353 -9.56 22.46 6.26
N VAL A 354 -9.37 23.22 5.18
CA VAL A 354 -10.17 24.42 4.85
C VAL A 354 -11.64 24.02 4.68
N ASP A 355 -12.57 24.93 5.01
CA ASP A 355 -13.99 24.75 4.73
C ASP A 355 -14.23 24.45 3.25
N LEU A 356 -15.28 23.67 2.94
CA LEU A 356 -15.69 23.39 1.57
C LEU A 356 -15.88 24.72 0.81
N PRO A 357 -15.42 24.84 -0.44
CA PRO A 357 -15.71 26.02 -1.26
C PRO A 357 -17.21 26.30 -1.29
N THR A 358 -17.61 27.55 -1.04
CA THR A 358 -19.02 27.99 -1.12
C THR A 358 -19.58 28.04 -2.55
N SER A 359 -18.74 27.77 -3.56
CA SER A 359 -19.18 27.56 -4.94
C SER A 359 -19.85 26.20 -5.08
N ASP A 360 -20.94 26.11 -5.86
CA ASP A 360 -21.69 24.87 -6.11
C ASP A 360 -20.75 23.68 -6.34
N ILE A 361 -20.65 22.82 -5.33
CA ILE A 361 -19.87 21.58 -5.39
C ILE A 361 -20.43 20.77 -6.56
N SER A 362 -19.56 20.36 -7.49
CA SER A 362 -19.94 19.58 -8.69
C SER A 362 -20.59 18.24 -8.33
N THR A 363 -20.49 17.82 -7.06
CA THR A 363 -21.14 16.63 -6.51
C THR A 363 -22.65 16.76 -6.31
N LYS A 364 -23.24 17.96 -6.41
CA LYS A 364 -24.70 18.09 -6.49
C LYS A 364 -25.14 17.80 -7.93
N ARG A 365 -25.97 16.77 -8.09
CA ARG A 365 -26.72 16.46 -9.32
C ARG A 365 -27.22 17.76 -9.95
N LYS A 366 -26.57 18.24 -11.02
CA LYS A 366 -27.16 19.27 -11.89
C LYS A 366 -28.48 18.68 -12.38
N LYS A 367 -29.60 19.34 -12.07
CA LYS A 367 -30.85 19.13 -12.81
C LYS A 367 -30.62 19.70 -14.21
N LEU A 368 -29.94 18.93 -15.06
CA LEU A 368 -29.98 19.18 -16.49
C LEU A 368 -31.35 18.70 -16.96
N ALA A 369 -32.06 19.61 -17.62
CA ALA A 369 -33.27 19.28 -18.37
C ALA A 369 -32.95 18.15 -19.34
N GLU A 370 -33.95 17.33 -19.64
CA GLU A 370 -33.92 16.30 -20.66
C GLU A 370 -33.50 16.92 -22.01
N GLU A 371 -32.20 16.90 -22.31
CA GLU A 371 -31.71 16.98 -23.66
C GLU A 371 -31.39 15.55 -24.08
N GLU A 372 -32.20 15.06 -25.02
CA GLU A 372 -32.01 13.78 -25.70
C GLU A 372 -30.59 13.74 -26.29
N GLU A 373 -29.67 13.02 -25.62
CA GLU A 373 -28.43 12.59 -26.26
C GLU A 373 -28.82 11.62 -27.38
N LYS A 374 -28.69 12.10 -28.62
CA LYS A 374 -28.70 11.24 -29.80
C LYS A 374 -27.64 10.17 -29.59
N SER A 375 -28.08 8.91 -29.58
CA SER A 375 -27.24 7.74 -29.69
C SER A 375 -26.45 7.80 -31.00
N GLU A 376 -25.23 8.33 -30.95
CA GLU A 376 -24.22 7.98 -31.96
C GLU A 376 -23.76 6.56 -31.63
N ASN A 377 -24.26 5.61 -32.41
CA ASN A 377 -23.66 4.27 -32.52
C ASN A 377 -22.27 4.43 -33.16
N GLY A 378 -21.29 4.87 -32.38
CA GLY A 378 -19.89 4.65 -32.65
C GLY A 378 -19.51 3.31 -32.03
N GLU A 379 -19.16 2.33 -32.86
CA GLU A 379 -18.41 1.17 -32.39
C GLU A 379 -17.15 1.71 -31.70
N GLU A 380 -17.07 1.65 -30.37
CA GLU A 380 -15.83 1.89 -29.64
C GLU A 380 -14.83 0.83 -30.12
N GLU A 381 -13.94 1.20 -31.03
CA GLU A 381 -12.77 0.42 -31.37
C GLU A 381 -11.98 0.19 -30.06
N THR A 382 -12.08 -1.00 -29.50
CA THR A 382 -11.28 -1.47 -28.38
C THR A 382 -9.83 -1.60 -28.82
N SER A 383 -9.13 -0.47 -28.96
CA SER A 383 -7.67 -0.48 -28.97
C SER A 383 -7.22 -1.05 -27.62
N GLU A 384 -6.52 -2.18 -27.64
CA GLU A 384 -5.92 -2.75 -26.43
C GLU A 384 -4.97 -1.70 -25.84
N GLU A 385 -5.24 -1.24 -24.62
CA GLU A 385 -4.32 -0.35 -23.91
C GLU A 385 -2.98 -1.07 -23.72
N VAL A 386 -1.90 -0.45 -24.19
CA VAL A 386 -0.54 -0.98 -24.06
C VAL A 386 0.24 -0.11 -23.09
N TRP A 387 0.85 -0.74 -22.09
CA TRP A 387 1.77 -0.10 -21.14
C TRP A 387 3.10 -0.87 -21.09
N PRO A 388 4.20 -0.22 -20.68
CA PRO A 388 5.48 -0.90 -20.56
C PRO A 388 5.43 -2.00 -19.50
N GLU A 389 6.07 -3.13 -19.80
CA GLU A 389 6.28 -4.21 -18.84
C GLU A 389 7.06 -3.70 -17.61
N PRO A 390 6.65 -4.04 -16.39
CA PRO A 390 7.38 -3.63 -15.20
C PRO A 390 8.81 -4.16 -15.18
N LEU A 391 9.74 -3.30 -14.75
CA LEU A 391 11.14 -3.67 -14.66
C LEU A 391 11.36 -4.75 -13.59
N LYS A 392 12.26 -5.70 -13.87
CA LYS A 392 12.60 -6.76 -12.93
C LYS A 392 13.20 -6.18 -11.64
N ARG A 393 12.54 -6.43 -10.51
CA ARG A 393 12.98 -6.03 -9.16
C ARG A 393 13.86 -7.12 -8.56
N VAL A 394 15.17 -6.90 -8.60
CA VAL A 394 16.16 -7.88 -8.08
C VAL A 394 16.56 -7.47 -6.66
N PRO A 395 16.41 -8.35 -5.65
CA PRO A 395 16.91 -8.07 -4.31
C PRO A 395 18.45 -7.99 -4.33
N PRO A 396 19.06 -7.02 -3.63
CA PRO A 396 20.51 -6.95 -3.55
C PRO A 396 21.08 -8.14 -2.75
N PRO A 397 22.27 -8.66 -3.10
CA PRO A 397 22.89 -9.77 -2.38
C PRO A 397 23.23 -9.41 -0.91
N ILE A 398 23.43 -8.11 -0.64
CA ILE A 398 23.56 -7.55 0.70
C ILE A 398 22.55 -6.41 0.79
N ARG A 399 21.52 -6.57 1.63
CA ARG A 399 20.49 -5.54 1.84
C ARG A 399 21.01 -4.35 2.64
N THR A 400 21.80 -4.59 3.68
CA THR A 400 22.29 -3.55 4.60
C THR A 400 23.76 -3.75 4.92
N ALA A 401 24.54 -2.68 4.78
CA ALA A 401 25.96 -2.64 5.11
C ALA A 401 26.19 -1.63 6.24
N VAL A 402 27.04 -1.97 7.20
CA VAL A 402 27.25 -1.13 8.38
C VAL A 402 28.75 -1.00 8.66
N VAL A 403 29.19 0.23 8.94
CA VAL A 403 30.56 0.53 9.38
C VAL A 403 30.52 0.92 10.85
N LEU A 404 30.78 -0.02 11.76
CA LEU A 404 30.68 0.23 13.20
C LEU A 404 32.04 0.58 13.83
N PRO A 405 32.05 1.29 14.97
CA PRO A 405 33.24 1.41 15.80
C PRO A 405 33.71 0.05 16.32
N ASP A 406 35.01 -0.06 16.61
CA ASP A 406 35.62 -1.29 17.12
C ASP A 406 34.95 -1.78 18.41
N GLY A 407 34.74 -3.09 18.51
CA GLY A 407 34.12 -3.74 19.68
C GLY A 407 32.59 -3.77 19.70
N VAL A 408 31.92 -3.24 18.66
CA VAL A 408 30.46 -3.32 18.52
C VAL A 408 30.05 -4.50 17.65
N THR A 409 29.17 -5.36 18.18
CA THR A 409 28.62 -6.50 17.43
C THR A 409 27.73 -6.05 16.27
N CYS A 410 28.01 -6.57 15.08
CA CYS A 410 27.15 -6.35 13.92
C CYS A 410 25.81 -7.07 14.08
N PRO A 411 24.69 -6.40 13.79
CA PRO A 411 23.39 -7.05 13.81
C PRO A 411 23.24 -8.20 12.80
N ASP A 412 22.37 -9.15 13.14
CA ASP A 412 21.98 -10.24 12.24
C ASP A 412 21.42 -9.68 10.92
N GLY A 413 21.85 -10.24 9.79
CA GLY A 413 21.40 -9.83 8.47
C GLY A 413 22.03 -8.57 7.89
N CYS A 414 22.90 -7.90 8.66
CA CYS A 414 23.76 -6.83 8.18
C CYS A 414 25.18 -7.35 7.90
N LYS A 415 25.88 -6.75 6.93
CA LYS A 415 27.30 -7.04 6.71
C LYS A 415 28.17 -5.93 7.30
N HIS A 416 29.06 -6.31 8.23
CA HIS A 416 30.04 -5.41 8.84
C HIS A 416 31.24 -5.18 7.92
N PHE A 417 31.71 -3.94 7.85
CA PHE A 417 32.97 -3.57 7.20
C PHE A 417 33.90 -2.91 8.21
N SER A 418 34.99 -3.59 8.57
CA SER A 418 36.07 -3.05 9.41
C SER A 418 36.93 -2.07 8.62
N SER A 419 37.33 -0.95 9.21
CA SER A 419 37.87 0.18 8.46
C SER A 419 39.36 0.11 8.08
N LEU A 420 40.13 -0.95 8.39
CA LEU A 420 41.59 -0.86 8.30
C LEU A 420 42.39 -2.00 7.63
N GLU A 421 41.86 -3.20 7.34
CA GLU A 421 42.71 -4.30 6.80
C GLU A 421 42.07 -5.25 5.77
N ASP A 422 41.05 -4.84 4.99
CA ASP A 422 40.57 -5.70 3.88
C ASP A 422 41.18 -5.23 2.53
N PRO A 423 42.09 -6.00 1.89
CA PRO A 423 42.85 -5.57 0.70
C PRO A 423 41.99 -5.34 -0.55
N ASN A 424 40.70 -5.64 -0.51
CA ASN A 424 39.80 -5.38 -1.62
C ASN A 424 39.14 -4.01 -1.51
N GLN A 425 39.94 -2.96 -1.76
CA GLN A 425 39.45 -1.63 -2.14
C GLN A 425 38.37 -1.74 -3.24
N GLU A 426 38.48 -2.77 -4.08
CA GLU A 426 37.53 -3.16 -5.13
C GLU A 426 36.17 -3.67 -4.61
N ARG A 427 36.09 -4.33 -3.44
CA ARG A 427 34.82 -4.84 -2.87
C ARG A 427 34.03 -3.78 -2.13
N VAL A 428 34.71 -2.86 -1.45
CA VAL A 428 34.07 -1.64 -0.93
C VAL A 428 33.63 -0.76 -2.11
N ASN A 429 34.39 -0.73 -3.22
CA ASN A 429 33.95 -0.13 -4.48
C ASN A 429 32.82 -0.90 -5.21
N LYS A 430 32.54 -2.16 -4.86
CA LYS A 430 31.38 -2.93 -5.36
C LYS A 430 30.12 -2.75 -4.50
N LEU A 431 30.27 -2.28 -3.24
CA LEU A 431 29.18 -1.78 -2.40
C LEU A 431 28.92 -0.29 -2.59
N ARG A 432 29.90 0.45 -3.11
CA ARG A 432 29.62 1.65 -3.87
C ARG A 432 28.78 1.20 -5.07
N CYS A 433 27.51 1.60 -5.12
CA CYS A 433 26.93 2.00 -6.40
C CYS A 433 28.02 2.76 -7.16
N GLY A 434 28.36 2.30 -8.37
CA GLY A 434 29.57 2.68 -9.09
C GLY A 434 29.97 4.13 -8.82
N ALA A 435 31.12 4.34 -8.16
CA ALA A 435 31.78 5.63 -8.07
C ALA A 435 30.98 6.85 -7.51
N GLU A 436 30.08 6.72 -6.53
CA GLU A 436 29.30 7.91 -6.07
C GLU A 436 29.79 8.63 -4.79
N ALA A 437 30.79 8.12 -4.07
CA ALA A 437 31.32 8.85 -2.91
C ALA A 437 32.08 10.15 -3.27
N ARG A 438 32.52 10.30 -4.55
CA ARG A 438 33.02 11.57 -5.11
C ARG A 438 31.90 12.45 -5.70
N LEU A 439 30.65 11.97 -5.75
CA LEU A 439 29.51 12.66 -6.34
C LEU A 439 28.86 13.70 -5.42
N LEU A 440 29.18 13.76 -4.12
CA LEU A 440 28.84 14.95 -3.30
C LEU A 440 29.41 16.25 -3.91
N TRP A 441 30.50 16.14 -4.70
CA TRP A 441 31.09 17.26 -5.45
C TRP A 441 30.53 17.43 -6.89
N HIS A 442 29.75 16.47 -7.40
CA HIS A 442 29.28 16.43 -8.81
C HIS A 442 27.75 16.27 -8.96
N CYS A 443 26.97 16.19 -7.88
CA CYS A 443 25.51 16.23 -7.94
C CYS A 443 25.06 17.66 -8.27
N TYR A 444 24.59 17.88 -9.50
CA TYR A 444 24.20 19.20 -10.00
C TYR A 444 22.86 19.72 -9.44
N ARG A 445 22.06 18.85 -8.77
CA ARG A 445 20.82 19.24 -8.08
C ARG A 445 20.74 18.53 -6.72
N LEU A 446 20.78 19.31 -5.65
CA LEU A 446 20.62 18.88 -4.26
C LEU A 446 19.30 19.43 -3.73
N TYR A 447 18.45 18.59 -3.18
CA TYR A 447 17.29 19.02 -2.40
C TYR A 447 17.60 18.83 -0.91
N TYR A 448 17.66 19.93 -0.15
CA TYR A 448 18.01 19.93 1.27
C TYR A 448 16.79 20.23 2.12
N LEU A 449 16.51 19.37 3.10
CA LEU A 449 15.49 19.59 4.10
C LEU A 449 16.11 19.54 5.50
N LEU A 450 15.74 20.52 6.33
CA LEU A 450 16.02 20.53 7.76
C LEU A 450 14.69 20.36 8.49
N LEU A 451 14.52 19.25 9.21
CA LEU A 451 13.38 19.06 10.11
C LEU A 451 13.86 19.25 11.54
N THR A 452 13.19 20.15 12.26
CA THR A 452 13.43 20.42 13.68
C THR A 452 12.23 19.91 14.46
N GLN A 453 12.43 18.99 15.42
CA GLN A 453 11.38 18.57 16.33
C GLN A 453 11.38 19.46 17.58
N GLU A 454 10.27 20.15 17.84
CA GLU A 454 9.96 20.79 19.13
C GLU A 454 8.91 19.96 19.87
N ASP A 455 9.30 18.93 20.64
CA ASP A 455 8.44 18.07 21.49
C ASP A 455 7.09 17.53 20.89
N ASP A 456 6.83 17.74 19.60
CA ASP A 456 5.59 17.43 18.89
C ASP A 456 5.83 16.33 17.87
N ALA A 457 5.66 15.08 18.33
CA ALA A 457 5.77 13.90 17.48
C ALA A 457 4.67 13.84 16.40
N LEU A 458 3.48 14.39 16.68
CA LEU A 458 2.36 14.38 15.76
C LEU A 458 2.62 15.32 14.59
N GLY A 459 3.04 16.56 14.88
CA GLY A 459 3.43 17.54 13.86
C GLY A 459 4.59 17.06 12.99
N PHE A 460 5.56 16.36 13.57
CA PHE A 460 6.64 15.74 12.80
C PHE A 460 6.13 14.66 11.85
N THR A 461 5.32 13.71 12.33
CA THR A 461 4.74 12.66 11.48
C THR A 461 3.87 13.28 10.37
N GLN A 462 3.06 14.29 10.69
CA GLN A 462 2.25 15.01 9.71
C GLN A 462 3.12 15.65 8.61
N ALA A 463 4.21 16.32 8.98
CA ALA A 463 5.13 16.92 8.02
C ALA A 463 5.82 15.87 7.15
N VAL A 464 6.18 14.71 7.73
CA VAL A 464 6.75 13.60 6.96
C VAL A 464 5.76 13.06 5.94
N LEU A 465 4.52 12.78 6.36
CA LEU A 465 3.51 12.15 5.51
C LEU A 465 2.96 13.10 4.44
N SER A 466 2.69 14.36 4.79
CA SER A 466 1.98 15.30 3.91
C SER A 466 2.87 16.31 3.20
N LEU A 467 4.18 16.38 3.50
CA LEU A 467 5.11 17.26 2.80
C LEU A 467 6.33 16.50 2.30
N LEU A 468 7.11 15.89 3.21
CA LEU A 468 8.39 15.27 2.85
C LEU A 468 8.22 14.13 1.86
N LEU A 469 7.26 13.25 2.12
CA LEU A 469 7.03 12.06 1.31
C LEU A 469 6.53 12.43 -0.10
N PRO A 470 5.47 13.26 -0.28
CA PRO A 470 5.08 13.78 -1.59
C PRO A 470 6.24 14.43 -2.36
N LEU A 471 7.00 15.32 -1.72
CA LEU A 471 8.16 15.98 -2.34
C LEU A 471 9.25 14.98 -2.74
N GLY A 472 9.49 13.95 -1.93
CA GLY A 472 10.46 12.91 -2.23
C GLY A 472 10.06 12.06 -3.43
N TYR A 473 8.77 11.77 -3.58
CA TYR A 473 8.22 11.07 -4.74
C TYR A 473 8.27 11.93 -6.00
N GLU A 474 7.86 13.20 -5.93
CA GLU A 474 7.92 14.16 -7.04
C GLU A 474 9.37 14.42 -7.49
N TYR A 475 10.31 14.47 -6.55
CA TYR A 475 11.73 14.68 -6.86
C TYR A 475 12.41 13.45 -7.50
N ASP A 476 11.89 12.24 -7.26
CA ASP A 476 12.47 10.94 -7.65
C ASP A 476 14.02 10.89 -7.51
N PRO A 477 14.55 10.94 -6.26
CA PRO A 477 15.99 10.92 -6.05
C PRO A 477 16.61 9.61 -6.51
N SER A 478 17.86 9.64 -6.97
CA SER A 478 18.64 8.42 -7.24
C SER A 478 19.34 7.89 -5.99
N LEU A 479 19.45 8.72 -4.95
CA LEU A 479 20.00 8.40 -3.63
C LEU A 479 19.32 9.26 -2.56
N VAL A 480 18.98 8.66 -1.42
CA VAL A 480 18.53 9.36 -0.21
C VAL A 480 19.66 9.40 0.80
N LEU A 481 19.98 10.57 1.33
CA LEU A 481 20.98 10.76 2.39
C LEU A 481 20.28 11.27 3.67
N LEU A 482 20.30 10.45 4.71
CA LEU A 482 19.72 10.77 6.02
C LEU A 482 20.83 11.07 7.02
N VAL A 483 20.74 12.21 7.71
CA VAL A 483 21.72 12.62 8.72
C VAL A 483 21.02 12.86 10.06
N ARG A 484 21.32 12.01 11.06
CA ARG A 484 20.83 12.16 12.44
C ARG A 484 21.93 12.70 13.33
N MET A 485 21.74 13.93 13.82
CA MET A 485 22.62 14.56 14.79
C MET A 485 22.34 14.05 16.21
N SER A 486 23.34 14.06 17.10
CA SER A 486 23.20 13.59 18.49
C SER A 486 22.27 14.45 19.34
N ASP A 487 22.00 15.68 18.90
CA ASP A 487 21.07 16.65 19.48
C ASP A 487 19.80 16.79 18.65
N SER A 488 19.40 15.79 17.85
CA SER A 488 18.24 15.92 16.94
C SER A 488 16.87 15.89 17.63
N GLY A 489 16.77 15.42 18.88
CA GLY A 489 15.49 15.30 19.60
C GLY A 489 14.55 14.20 19.07
N VAL A 490 14.80 13.70 17.86
CA VAL A 490 14.02 12.63 17.23
C VAL A 490 14.28 11.31 17.93
N CYS A 491 13.20 10.72 18.45
CA CYS A 491 13.24 9.44 19.12
C CYS A 491 13.45 8.30 18.12
N ASP A 492 13.88 7.17 18.65
CA ASP A 492 14.24 5.98 17.90
C ASP A 492 13.09 5.41 17.06
N ASN A 493 11.87 5.39 17.61
CA ASN A 493 10.68 4.91 16.89
C ASN A 493 10.31 5.83 15.72
N MET A 494 10.40 7.15 15.89
CA MET A 494 10.12 8.10 14.81
C MET A 494 11.17 7.99 13.69
N TRP A 495 12.44 7.79 14.05
CA TRP A 495 13.52 7.59 13.08
C TRP A 495 13.35 6.31 12.26
N GLN A 496 12.93 5.22 12.91
CA GLN A 496 12.53 3.96 12.24
C GLN A 496 11.45 4.21 11.20
N GLN A 497 10.36 4.87 11.60
CA GLN A 497 9.19 5.13 10.74
C GLN A 497 9.58 6.00 9.54
N LEU A 498 10.32 7.07 9.78
CA LEU A 498 10.86 7.94 8.72
C LEU A 498 11.73 7.15 7.74
N THR A 499 12.68 6.38 8.25
CA THR A 499 13.60 5.60 7.41
C THR A 499 12.79 4.59 6.60
N GLY A 500 11.78 3.95 7.19
CA GLY A 500 10.96 2.97 6.49
C GLY A 500 10.09 3.55 5.39
N LEU A 501 9.49 4.71 5.60
CA LEU A 501 8.75 5.40 4.54
C LEU A 501 9.67 5.80 3.38
N LEU A 502 10.81 6.42 3.68
CA LEU A 502 11.73 6.94 2.65
C LEU A 502 12.44 5.85 1.83
N LEU A 503 12.45 4.61 2.29
CA LEU A 503 12.98 3.47 1.54
C LEU A 503 12.14 3.07 0.32
N GLY A 504 10.96 3.66 0.16
CA GLY A 504 10.18 3.58 -1.09
C GLY A 504 10.76 4.44 -2.21
N LEU A 505 11.69 5.36 -1.90
CA LEU A 505 12.36 6.23 -2.85
C LEU A 505 13.69 5.62 -3.29
N ALA A 506 14.24 6.09 -4.43
CA ALA A 506 15.57 5.71 -4.91
C ALA A 506 15.82 4.20 -4.99
N GLN A 507 14.77 3.38 -5.18
CA GLN A 507 14.85 1.91 -5.09
C GLN A 507 15.49 1.44 -3.78
N GLY A 508 15.15 2.09 -2.67
CA GLY A 508 15.72 1.83 -1.35
C GLY A 508 17.18 2.23 -1.19
N ARG A 509 17.84 2.89 -2.14
CA ARG A 509 19.23 3.34 -1.98
C ARG A 509 19.30 4.49 -0.99
N THR A 510 19.62 4.17 0.26
CA THR A 510 19.72 5.13 1.35
C THR A 510 21.07 5.05 2.07
N LEU A 511 21.74 6.19 2.20
CA LEU A 511 22.92 6.36 3.03
C LEU A 511 22.51 7.06 4.32
N VAL A 512 22.83 6.47 5.46
CA VAL A 512 22.52 7.03 6.77
C VAL A 512 23.82 7.42 7.48
N LEU A 513 23.92 8.67 7.91
CA LEU A 513 25.01 9.19 8.72
C LEU A 513 24.49 9.50 10.11
N MET A 514 25.11 8.90 11.13
CA MET A 514 24.72 9.12 12.51
C MET A 514 25.88 9.69 13.32
N GLN A 515 25.64 10.84 13.93
CA GLN A 515 26.57 11.41 14.90
C GLN A 515 26.28 10.83 16.28
N VAL A 516 27.25 10.12 16.84
CA VAL A 516 27.14 9.48 18.15
C VAL A 516 28.13 10.14 19.11
N ASN A 517 27.65 10.65 20.25
CA ASN A 517 28.50 10.92 21.40
C ASN A 517 28.72 9.60 22.15
N ALA A 518 29.88 9.43 22.79
CA ALA A 518 30.31 8.16 23.37
C ALA A 518 29.21 7.47 24.22
N ILE A 519 28.58 6.43 23.63
CA ILE A 519 27.59 5.49 24.22
C ILE A 519 26.16 6.08 24.29
N PRO A 520 25.09 5.40 23.77
CA PRO A 520 24.94 3.96 23.52
C PRO A 520 24.65 3.59 22.05
N ILE A 521 25.61 2.93 21.40
CA ILE A 521 25.51 2.43 20.02
C ILE A 521 24.49 1.28 19.88
N LEU A 522 24.20 0.57 20.98
CA LEU A 522 23.35 -0.62 20.97
C LEU A 522 21.86 -0.31 20.77
N ASP A 523 21.36 0.82 21.31
CA ASP A 523 19.95 1.20 21.13
C ASP A 523 19.69 1.72 19.71
N ILE A 524 20.64 2.47 19.14
CA ILE A 524 20.62 2.92 17.74
C ILE A 524 20.64 1.74 16.76
N LEU A 525 21.41 0.69 17.03
CA LEU A 525 21.42 -0.48 16.16
C LEU A 525 20.11 -1.27 16.23
N ARG A 526 19.44 -1.32 17.40
CA ARG A 526 18.08 -1.87 17.51
C ARG A 526 17.07 -1.10 16.64
N VAL A 527 17.33 0.19 16.38
CA VAL A 527 16.51 1.01 15.49
C VAL A 527 16.56 0.53 14.04
N PHE A 528 17.78 0.34 13.53
CA PHE A 528 17.99 -0.20 12.19
C PHE A 528 17.62 -1.66 12.08
N ILE A 529 17.82 -2.46 13.14
CA ILE A 529 17.31 -3.83 13.19
C ILE A 529 15.80 -3.83 13.13
N SER A 530 15.10 -2.86 13.72
CA SER A 530 13.64 -2.81 13.62
C SER A 530 13.17 -2.32 12.25
N ALA A 531 13.90 -1.42 11.58
CA ALA A 531 13.70 -1.12 10.16
C ALA A 531 14.03 -2.33 9.24
N TYR A 532 15.00 -3.16 9.64
CA TYR A 532 15.27 -4.47 9.06
C TYR A 532 14.14 -5.49 9.39
N VAL A 533 13.51 -5.37 10.58
CA VAL A 533 12.28 -6.07 11.00
C VAL A 533 11.05 -5.53 10.28
N LEU A 534 11.15 -4.41 9.56
CA LEU A 534 10.14 -3.93 8.60
C LEU A 534 10.46 -4.36 7.15
N GLY A 535 11.61 -5.01 6.91
CA GLY A 535 11.94 -5.66 5.62
C GLY A 535 12.52 -4.74 4.56
N LEU A 536 13.04 -3.59 4.97
CA LEU A 536 13.40 -2.51 4.07
C LEU A 536 14.86 -2.64 3.56
N ASN A 537 15.10 -2.32 2.30
CA ASN A 537 16.39 -2.51 1.61
C ASN A 537 17.31 -1.29 1.72
N GLY A 538 18.62 -1.49 1.61
CA GLY A 538 19.56 -0.46 1.15
C GLY A 538 19.91 0.61 2.18
N ILE A 539 20.44 0.22 3.34
CA ILE A 539 21.05 1.16 4.28
C ILE A 539 22.56 0.94 4.32
N LEU A 540 23.34 1.97 3.98
CA LEU A 540 24.74 2.06 4.39
C LEU A 540 24.81 3.00 5.59
N CYS A 541 25.30 2.54 6.74
CA CYS A 541 25.48 3.42 7.91
C CYS A 541 26.96 3.74 8.11
N LEU A 542 27.33 5.03 7.99
CA LEU A 542 28.70 5.49 8.21
C LEU A 542 28.78 6.31 9.50
N PHE A 543 29.59 5.85 10.45
CA PHE A 543 29.83 6.54 11.72
C PHE A 543 31.14 7.33 11.60
N ARG A 544 31.07 8.67 11.62
CA ARG A 544 32.26 9.53 11.65
C ARG A 544 32.13 10.58 12.75
N LYS A 545 33.21 10.76 13.52
CA LYS A 545 33.38 11.83 14.48
C LYS A 545 33.57 13.15 13.70
N LEU A 546 32.50 13.90 13.46
CA LEU A 546 32.53 15.18 12.76
C LEU A 546 33.09 16.28 13.69
N LYS A 547 34.42 16.28 13.87
CA LYS A 547 35.17 17.49 14.25
C LYS A 547 36.13 17.79 13.10
N GLY A 548 35.82 18.80 12.29
CA GLY A 548 36.77 19.35 11.31
C GLY A 548 36.31 19.51 9.86
N LEU A 549 35.01 19.51 9.55
CA LEU A 549 34.55 20.06 8.26
C LEU A 549 34.16 21.51 8.49
N GLY A 550 35.16 22.39 8.45
CA GLY A 550 34.94 23.83 8.38
C GLY A 550 34.18 24.15 7.10
N LEU A 551 32.86 24.32 7.22
CA LEU A 551 32.05 25.00 6.23
C LEU A 551 32.26 26.51 6.43
N ASP A 552 33.45 26.98 6.08
CA ASP A 552 33.69 28.41 5.94
C ASP A 552 33.07 28.89 4.62
N SER A 553 32.14 29.81 4.78
CA SER A 553 31.60 30.67 3.74
C SER A 553 32.73 31.48 3.10
N GLN A 554 33.08 31.23 1.83
CA GLN A 554 33.42 32.21 0.78
C GLN A 554 34.22 31.63 -0.42
N LEU A 555 33.67 31.81 -1.64
CA LEU A 555 34.33 32.06 -2.96
C LEU A 555 35.24 30.97 -3.59
N PRO A 556 35.59 31.02 -4.91
CA PRO A 556 34.94 31.58 -6.11
C PRO A 556 34.70 30.53 -7.23
N LEU A 557 33.83 30.87 -8.20
CA LEU A 557 33.55 30.09 -9.42
C LEU A 557 34.74 30.09 -10.42
N SER A 558 35.11 28.92 -10.94
CA SER A 558 35.71 28.80 -12.27
C SER A 558 35.04 27.64 -13.03
N LEU A 559 34.54 27.95 -14.23
CA LEU A 559 33.91 26.98 -15.13
C LEU A 559 34.98 26.17 -15.87
N GLY A 560 34.88 24.84 -15.76
CA GLY A 560 35.51 23.89 -16.68
C GLY A 560 34.44 22.88 -17.11
N THR A 561 34.17 22.82 -18.41
CA THR A 561 33.18 21.95 -19.06
C THR A 561 33.63 20.49 -19.06
N LEU A 562 32.85 19.61 -18.42
CA LEU A 562 32.92 18.15 -18.58
C LEU A 562 31.50 17.58 -18.68
N HIS A 563 31.33 16.63 -19.59
CA HIS A 563 30.08 15.99 -20.02
C HIS A 563 29.31 15.30 -18.86
N PRO A 564 27.96 15.26 -18.88
CA PRO A 564 27.14 14.95 -17.71
C PRO A 564 26.94 13.44 -17.49
N LEU A 565 27.21 12.98 -16.27
CA LEU A 565 26.54 11.81 -15.67
C LEU A 565 25.48 12.37 -14.72
N TYR A 566 24.21 12.15 -15.05
CA TYR A 566 23.06 12.69 -14.32
C TYR A 566 22.81 11.89 -13.03
N GLY A 567 22.80 12.56 -11.87
CA GLY A 567 22.37 11.99 -10.59
C GLY A 567 21.78 13.08 -9.67
N SER A 568 20.63 12.79 -9.06
CA SER A 568 19.88 13.68 -8.16
C SER A 568 19.95 13.17 -6.71
N LEU A 569 20.25 14.07 -5.75
CA LEU A 569 20.45 13.71 -4.33
C LEU A 569 19.43 14.44 -3.45
N MET A 570 18.71 13.69 -2.63
CA MET A 570 17.88 14.23 -1.55
C MET A 570 18.62 14.09 -0.22
N LEU A 571 18.90 15.22 0.43
CA LEU A 571 19.58 15.30 1.72
C LEU A 571 18.62 15.77 2.80
N LEU A 572 18.40 14.94 3.81
CA LEU A 572 17.63 15.28 5.00
C LEU A 572 18.55 15.34 6.21
N CYS A 573 18.67 16.53 6.81
CA CYS A 573 19.36 16.72 8.08
C CYS A 573 18.35 16.96 9.21
N LEU A 574 18.55 16.30 10.35
CA LEU A 574 17.78 16.54 11.57
C LEU A 574 18.66 17.20 12.65
N ARG A 575 18.26 18.36 13.17
CA ARG A 575 18.99 19.09 14.23
C ARG A 575 18.00 19.75 15.19
N MET A 576 18.17 19.69 16.52
CA MET A 576 17.42 20.59 17.40
C MET A 576 18.03 22.00 17.34
N TRP A 577 17.17 22.99 17.21
CA TRP A 577 17.52 24.38 17.51
C TRP A 577 16.76 24.81 18.75
N ARG A 578 17.48 25.12 19.84
CA ARG A 578 16.94 25.86 20.98
C ARG A 578 17.12 27.34 20.66
N HIS A 579 16.01 28.03 20.39
CA HIS A 579 15.84 29.46 20.09
C HIS A 579 15.82 29.90 18.63
N TRP A 580 14.61 30.20 18.14
CA TRP A 580 14.34 31.49 17.49
C TRP A 580 12.89 31.91 17.81
N ARG A 581 12.72 32.99 18.60
CA ARG A 581 11.51 33.81 18.58
C ARG A 581 11.67 34.75 17.40
N GLY A 582 10.74 34.74 16.45
CA GLY A 582 10.72 35.66 15.30
C GLY A 582 9.68 35.23 14.31
#